data_AF-A0A317SLL3-F1
#
_entry.id   AF-A0A317SLL3-F1
#
_cell.length_a   1.000
_cell.length_b   1.000
_cell.length_c   1.000
_cell.angle_alpha   90.00
_cell.angle_beta   90.00
_cell.angle_gamma   90.00
#
_symmetry.space_group_name_H-M   'P 1'
#
loop_
_entity.id
_entity.type
_entity.pdbx_description
1 polymer ?
#
loop_
_entity_poly.entity_id
_entity_poly.type
_entity_poly.pdbx_seq_one_letter_code
_entity_poly.pdbx_strand_id
1 'polypeptide(L)'
;MLRLPTSWGGSLFFYYSVTYTISQAVNWILAHVYSNWDFLLHDFSSPLASEHLSSVRLKLFAGKIHEKGALLTACWEFIDCTIREICRPTKWQRECCNGYRHMHAVKYSAVKAPDGLIDHLWGPFEESGLLSKCNEFASSYYLFGDPTYPVSSVLLSSFDNSTLTKEEKIFNKRMSSCREAVEWGFRIYHSPIGLQYRVATILTNIHVCLYGCETYFYFNCCPPSLENYLKKPDVNSTTKD
;
A
#
# COMPACT_ATOMS: atom_id res chain seq x y z
N MET A 1 9.92 35.19 -9.68
CA MET A 1 11.25 34.58 -9.50
C MET A 1 11.57 34.62 -8.00
N LEU A 2 11.16 33.59 -7.26
CA LEU A 2 11.27 33.57 -5.79
C LEU A 2 12.70 33.15 -5.41
N ARG A 3 13.45 34.06 -4.76
CA ARG A 3 14.76 33.77 -4.17
C ARG A 3 14.55 33.21 -2.76
N LEU A 4 15.22 32.10 -2.44
CA LEU A 4 15.33 31.57 -1.08
C LEU A 4 16.32 32.42 -0.25
N PRO A 5 16.19 32.45 1.09
CA PRO A 5 16.94 33.38 1.94
C PRO A 5 18.42 32.97 2.03
N THR A 6 19.31 33.92 1.76
CA THR A 6 20.76 33.78 1.94
C THR A 6 21.20 34.46 3.23
N SER A 7 21.30 33.72 4.33
CA SER A 7 22.12 34.16 5.47
C SER A 7 22.50 33.00 6.40
N TRP A 8 23.58 32.31 6.06
CA TRP A 8 24.55 31.82 7.03
C TRP A 8 25.93 32.19 6.50
N GLY A 9 26.58 33.13 7.19
CA GLY A 9 27.93 33.57 6.88
C GLY A 9 28.93 32.44 7.14
N GLY A 10 29.82 32.22 6.20
CA GLY A 10 30.86 31.20 6.27
C GLY A 10 31.32 30.82 4.88
N SER A 11 32.35 31.53 4.41
CA SER A 11 33.07 31.29 3.17
C SER A 11 33.51 29.83 3.02
N LEU A 12 32.80 29.08 2.16
CA LEU A 12 33.37 27.96 1.43
C LEU A 12 32.81 28.05 0.00
N PHE A 13 33.69 28.38 -0.95
CA PHE A 13 33.41 28.22 -2.37
C PHE A 13 33.18 26.73 -2.64
N PHE A 14 31.96 26.24 -2.43
CA PHE A 14 31.54 24.96 -2.96
C PHE A 14 31.37 25.14 -4.46
N TYR A 15 32.33 24.59 -5.22
CA TYR A 15 32.07 24.18 -6.59
C TYR A 15 30.86 23.23 -6.53
N TYR A 16 29.66 23.74 -6.83
CA TYR A 16 28.47 22.93 -6.98
C TYR A 16 28.68 22.01 -8.18
N SER A 17 29.08 20.76 -7.91
CA SER A 17 28.99 19.70 -8.89
C SER A 17 27.52 19.53 -9.25
N VAL A 18 27.17 19.85 -10.50
CA VAL A 18 25.82 19.73 -11.10
C VAL A 18 25.19 18.37 -10.79
N THR A 19 26.03 17.34 -10.62
CA THR A 19 25.67 15.95 -10.33
C THR A 19 24.93 15.76 -8.99
N TYR A 20 25.16 16.60 -7.96
CA TYR A 20 24.48 16.46 -6.66
C TYR A 20 23.20 17.29 -6.55
N THR A 21 22.99 18.27 -7.42
CA THR A 21 21.83 19.19 -7.34
C THR A 21 20.53 18.47 -7.69
N ILE A 22 20.55 17.63 -8.73
CA ILE A 22 19.39 16.83 -9.14
C ILE A 22 18.99 15.85 -8.03
N SER A 23 19.96 15.14 -7.45
CA SER A 23 19.70 14.19 -6.36
C SER A 23 19.09 14.88 -5.12
N GLN A 24 19.60 16.06 -4.76
CA GLN A 24 19.03 16.86 -3.67
C GLN A 24 17.60 17.33 -3.98
N ALA A 25 17.35 17.81 -5.20
CA ALA A 25 16.01 18.22 -5.62
C ALA A 25 15.02 17.05 -5.59
N VAL A 26 15.41 15.88 -6.11
CA VAL A 26 14.60 14.66 -6.07
C VAL A 26 14.29 14.25 -4.63
N ASN A 27 15.30 14.20 -3.76
CA ASN A 27 15.10 13.85 -2.35
C ASN A 27 14.18 14.85 -1.63
N TRP A 28 14.31 16.14 -1.94
CA TRP A 28 13.43 17.17 -1.39
C TRP A 28 11.98 16.99 -1.84
N ILE A 29 11.74 16.72 -3.13
CA ILE A 29 10.40 16.45 -3.66
C ILE A 29 9.79 15.21 -2.98
N LEU A 30 10.56 14.12 -2.87
CA LEU A 30 10.11 12.90 -2.21
C LEU A 30 9.74 13.18 -0.74
N ALA A 31 10.59 13.90 0.00
CA ALA A 31 10.31 14.26 1.38
C ALA A 31 9.10 15.19 1.52
N HIS A 32 8.92 16.12 0.58
CA HIS A 32 7.80 17.05 0.57
C HIS A 32 6.46 16.34 0.33
N VAL A 33 6.40 15.44 -0.66
CA VAL A 33 5.20 14.64 -0.91
C VAL A 33 4.89 13.76 0.30
N TYR A 34 5.89 13.04 0.81
CA TYR A 34 5.69 12.18 1.97
C TYR A 34 5.18 12.95 3.19
N SER A 35 5.82 14.06 3.55
CA SER A 35 5.42 14.85 4.74
C SER A 35 4.01 15.47 4.64
N ASN A 36 3.43 15.56 3.45
CA ASN A 36 2.10 16.13 3.26
C ASN A 36 0.99 15.09 3.18
N TRP A 37 1.31 13.84 2.81
CA TRP A 37 0.32 12.83 2.42
C TRP A 37 0.67 11.41 2.90
N ASP A 38 1.61 11.23 3.83
CA ASP A 38 1.92 9.93 4.42
C ASP A 38 0.71 9.29 5.13
N PHE A 39 -0.21 10.11 5.64
CA PHE A 39 -1.47 9.64 6.22
C PHE A 39 -2.30 8.77 5.26
N LEU A 40 -2.17 8.97 3.94
CA LEU A 40 -2.85 8.15 2.91
C LEU A 40 -2.31 6.72 2.82
N LEU A 41 -1.10 6.47 3.34
CA LEU A 41 -0.47 5.14 3.36
C LEU A 41 -0.73 4.38 4.66
N HIS A 42 -1.14 5.12 5.69
CA HIS A 42 -1.36 4.64 7.04
C HIS A 42 -2.82 4.74 7.42
N ASP A 43 -3.72 4.59 6.46
CA ASP A 43 -5.09 5.05 6.63
C ASP A 43 -5.80 4.34 7.79
N PHE A 44 -5.48 3.07 8.05
CA PHE A 44 -5.98 2.38 9.24
C PHE A 44 -5.56 3.03 10.58
N SER A 45 -4.49 3.82 10.64
CA SER A 45 -3.99 4.56 11.83
C SER A 45 -4.38 6.04 11.87
N SER A 46 -4.95 6.56 10.80
CA SER A 46 -5.40 7.95 10.69
C SER A 46 -6.86 8.07 11.13
N PRO A 47 -7.35 9.25 11.58
CA PRO A 47 -8.79 9.50 11.76
C PRO A 47 -9.64 9.21 10.50
N LEU A 48 -9.00 9.18 9.33
CA LEU A 48 -9.57 8.77 8.04
C LEU A 48 -9.88 7.26 7.93
N ALA A 49 -9.35 6.42 8.84
CA ALA A 49 -9.71 5.00 8.96
C ALA A 49 -11.23 4.79 9.00
N SER A 50 -11.97 5.77 9.54
CA SER A 50 -13.43 5.75 9.66
C SER A 50 -14.17 5.78 8.31
N GLU A 51 -13.59 6.36 7.25
CA GLU A 51 -14.21 6.36 5.91
C GLU A 51 -13.84 5.12 5.10
N HIS A 52 -12.57 4.68 5.15
CA HIS A 52 -12.11 3.49 4.42
C HIS A 52 -12.67 2.18 4.98
N LEU A 53 -12.75 2.03 6.31
CA LEU A 53 -13.39 0.89 6.98
C LEU A 53 -14.89 1.12 7.23
N SER A 54 -15.51 2.11 6.56
CA SER A 54 -16.95 2.34 6.71
C SER A 54 -17.74 1.13 6.24
N SER A 55 -18.83 0.81 6.97
CA SER A 55 -19.69 -0.32 6.62
C SER A 55 -20.25 -0.24 5.19
N VAL A 56 -20.39 0.97 4.64
CA VAL A 56 -20.83 1.19 3.26
C VAL A 56 -19.77 0.76 2.26
N ARG A 57 -18.51 1.16 2.46
CA ARG A 57 -17.38 0.80 1.58
C ARG A 57 -17.05 -0.69 1.65
N LEU A 58 -17.04 -1.27 2.86
CA LEU A 58 -16.86 -2.72 3.06
C LEU A 58 -17.90 -3.55 2.31
N LYS A 59 -19.19 -3.18 2.41
CA LYS A 59 -20.28 -3.86 1.68
C LYS A 59 -20.12 -3.70 0.17
N LEU A 60 -19.79 -2.50 -0.31
CA LEU A 60 -19.59 -2.23 -1.73
C LEU A 60 -18.47 -3.12 -2.29
N PHE A 61 -17.31 -3.13 -1.63
CA PHE A 61 -16.14 -3.87 -2.10
C PHE A 61 -16.35 -5.38 -2.04
N ALA A 62 -16.92 -5.89 -0.96
CA ALA A 62 -17.26 -7.30 -0.86
C ALA A 62 -18.26 -7.73 -1.95
N GLY A 63 -19.27 -6.89 -2.23
CA GLY A 63 -20.20 -7.10 -3.33
C GLY A 63 -19.49 -7.16 -4.68
N LYS A 64 -18.60 -6.22 -4.97
CA LYS A 64 -17.84 -6.16 -6.25
C LYS A 64 -16.93 -7.37 -6.44
N ILE A 65 -16.27 -7.83 -5.38
CA ILE A 65 -15.43 -9.02 -5.42
C ILE A 65 -16.28 -10.27 -5.66
N HIS A 66 -17.41 -10.41 -4.98
CA HIS A 66 -18.31 -11.53 -5.15
C HIS A 66 -18.96 -11.56 -6.55
N GLU A 67 -19.39 -10.40 -7.07
CA GLU A 67 -19.91 -10.23 -8.44
C GLU A 67 -18.93 -10.73 -9.51
N LYS A 68 -17.62 -10.65 -9.25
CA LYS A 68 -16.58 -11.13 -10.17
C LYS A 68 -16.29 -12.63 -10.07
N GLY A 69 -16.95 -13.34 -9.16
CA GLY A 69 -16.87 -14.79 -9.04
C GLY A 69 -16.05 -15.30 -7.85
N ALA A 70 -15.65 -14.42 -6.93
CA ALA A 70 -15.08 -14.84 -5.66
C ALA A 70 -16.11 -15.65 -4.86
N LEU A 71 -15.66 -16.74 -4.23
CA LEU A 71 -16.54 -17.60 -3.43
C LEU A 71 -16.92 -16.96 -2.10
N LEU A 72 -16.07 -16.09 -1.58
CA LEU A 72 -16.32 -15.39 -0.32
C LEU A 72 -17.23 -14.19 -0.57
N THR A 73 -18.35 -14.14 0.16
CA THR A 73 -19.33 -13.04 0.10
C THR A 73 -18.91 -11.82 0.94
N ALA A 74 -17.97 -12.01 1.86
CA ALA A 74 -17.48 -10.98 2.78
C ALA A 74 -15.97 -10.70 2.61
N CYS A 75 -15.37 -11.10 1.49
CA CYS A 75 -14.00 -10.70 1.16
C CYS A 75 -14.03 -9.31 0.55
N TRP A 76 -13.46 -8.31 1.23
CA TRP A 76 -13.56 -6.91 0.81
C TRP A 76 -12.27 -6.38 0.18
N GLU A 77 -11.11 -6.94 0.54
CA GLU A 77 -9.81 -6.46 0.07
C GLU A 77 -8.78 -7.58 -0.03
N PHE A 78 -7.73 -7.34 -0.81
CA PHE A 78 -6.62 -8.26 -1.01
C PHE A 78 -5.32 -7.69 -0.44
N ILE A 79 -4.58 -8.55 0.23
CA ILE A 79 -3.29 -8.25 0.83
C ILE A 79 -2.18 -8.95 0.06
N ASP A 80 -1.14 -8.20 -0.32
CA ASP A 80 -0.01 -8.75 -1.06
C ASP A 80 1.35 -8.24 -0.54
N CYS A 81 2.37 -9.09 -0.65
CA CYS A 81 3.74 -8.81 -0.25
C CYS A 81 4.59 -8.47 -1.49
N THR A 82 5.08 -7.24 -1.56
CA THR A 82 6.11 -6.86 -2.55
C THR A 82 7.50 -6.95 -1.94
N ILE A 83 8.34 -7.77 -2.55
CA ILE A 83 9.78 -7.86 -2.24
C ILE A 83 10.55 -7.00 -3.24
N ARG A 84 11.35 -6.06 -2.76
CA ARG A 84 12.25 -5.24 -3.59
C ARG A 84 13.69 -5.56 -3.29
N GLU A 85 14.40 -6.04 -4.31
CA GLU A 85 15.83 -6.22 -4.24
C GLU A 85 16.55 -4.89 -3.97
N ILE A 86 17.52 -4.95 -3.07
CA ILE A 86 18.40 -3.83 -2.74
C ILE A 86 19.85 -4.29 -2.83
N CYS A 87 20.76 -3.34 -3.06
CA CYS A 87 22.18 -3.61 -2.81
C CYS A 87 22.42 -3.91 -1.33
N ARG A 88 23.47 -4.68 -1.01
CA ARG A 88 23.85 -5.01 0.37
C ARG A 88 23.94 -3.72 1.21
N PRO A 89 23.04 -3.52 2.20
CA PRO A 89 23.04 -2.29 2.96
C PRO A 89 24.11 -2.35 4.06
N THR A 90 24.65 -1.20 4.44
CA THR A 90 25.63 -1.08 5.54
C THR A 90 24.96 -1.17 6.92
N LYS A 91 23.68 -0.81 7.00
CA LYS A 91 22.82 -0.88 8.20
C LYS A 91 21.66 -1.84 7.94
N TRP A 92 21.13 -2.46 8.99
CA TRP A 92 19.98 -3.39 8.90
C TRP A 92 20.21 -4.55 7.93
N GLN A 93 21.46 -5.02 7.85
CA GLN A 93 21.85 -6.02 6.87
C GLN A 93 21.18 -7.38 7.12
N ARG A 94 20.95 -7.74 8.38
CA ARG A 94 20.33 -9.02 8.76
C ARG A 94 18.83 -9.00 8.43
N GLU A 95 18.19 -7.87 8.67
CA GLU A 95 16.78 -7.59 8.49
C GLU A 95 16.42 -7.53 6.99
N CYS A 96 17.31 -6.95 6.19
CA CYS A 96 17.18 -6.94 4.73
C CYS A 96 17.67 -8.24 4.08
N CYS A 97 18.22 -9.21 4.81
CA CYS A 97 18.71 -10.44 4.20
C CYS A 97 17.54 -11.39 3.90
N ASN A 98 17.26 -11.64 2.63
CA ASN A 98 16.32 -12.67 2.21
C ASN A 98 17.07 -13.98 1.97
N GLY A 99 17.20 -14.78 3.02
CA GLY A 99 17.92 -16.06 2.99
C GLY A 99 17.36 -17.07 1.99
N TYR A 100 16.06 -17.03 1.69
CA TYR A 100 15.42 -17.93 0.73
C TYR A 100 15.84 -17.66 -0.72
N ARG A 101 16.08 -16.38 -1.08
CA ARG A 101 16.52 -15.99 -2.42
C ARG A 101 18.00 -15.58 -2.49
N HIS A 102 18.76 -15.78 -1.41
CA HIS A 102 20.17 -15.40 -1.29
C HIS A 102 20.48 -13.95 -1.72
N MET A 103 19.57 -13.00 -1.41
CA MET A 103 19.65 -11.61 -1.84
C MET A 103 19.33 -10.64 -0.70
N HIS A 104 19.71 -9.37 -0.81
CA HIS A 104 19.20 -8.34 0.10
C HIS A 104 17.92 -7.75 -0.49
N ALA A 105 16.87 -7.64 0.31
CA ALA A 105 15.61 -7.08 -0.12
C ALA A 105 14.87 -6.39 1.04
N VAL A 106 14.09 -5.39 0.69
CA VAL A 106 13.07 -4.82 1.57
C VAL A 106 11.72 -5.42 1.22
N LYS A 107 10.91 -5.71 2.24
CA LYS A 107 9.58 -6.28 2.09
C LYS A 107 8.56 -5.21 2.45
N TYR A 108 7.64 -4.93 1.56
CA TYR A 108 6.46 -4.16 1.86
C TYR A 108 5.26 -5.04 1.69
N SER A 109 4.29 -4.86 2.56
CA SER A 109 2.99 -5.47 2.38
C SER A 109 2.00 -4.34 2.19
N ALA A 110 1.03 -4.60 1.32
CA ALA A 110 0.07 -3.60 0.90
C ALA A 110 -1.31 -4.22 0.82
N VAL A 111 -2.32 -3.43 1.18
CA VAL A 111 -3.72 -3.79 0.98
C VAL A 111 -4.26 -2.98 -0.18
N LYS A 112 -4.89 -3.65 -1.14
CA LYS A 112 -5.43 -3.01 -2.34
C LYS A 112 -6.93 -3.28 -2.47
N ALA A 113 -7.66 -2.21 -2.71
CA ALA A 113 -9.10 -2.18 -2.87
C ALA A 113 -9.55 -2.52 -4.31
N PRO A 114 -10.81 -2.97 -4.49
CA PRO A 114 -11.42 -3.15 -5.80
C PRO A 114 -11.45 -1.89 -6.67
N ASP A 115 -11.43 -0.70 -6.05
CA ASP A 115 -11.34 0.58 -6.75
C ASP A 115 -9.95 0.89 -7.32
N GLY A 116 -8.97 0.03 -7.03
CA GLY A 116 -7.61 0.11 -7.52
C GLY A 116 -6.65 0.87 -6.61
N LEU A 117 -7.14 1.49 -5.54
CA LEU A 117 -6.31 2.19 -4.57
C LEU A 117 -5.55 1.21 -3.67
N ILE A 118 -4.33 1.60 -3.33
CA ILE A 118 -3.55 0.97 -2.26
C ILE A 118 -3.89 1.73 -0.97
N ASP A 119 -4.78 1.16 -0.17
CA ASP A 119 -5.37 1.78 1.01
C ASP A 119 -4.43 1.70 2.23
N HIS A 120 -3.50 0.74 2.21
CA HIS A 120 -2.50 0.62 3.25
C HIS A 120 -1.19 0.06 2.76
N LEU A 121 -0.10 0.63 3.28
CA LEU A 121 1.27 0.23 2.96
C LEU A 121 2.10 0.17 4.24
N TRP A 122 2.66 -0.99 4.57
CA TRP A 122 3.57 -1.14 5.70
C TRP A 122 4.84 -1.92 5.35
N GLY A 123 5.81 -1.82 6.26
CA GLY A 123 7.18 -2.20 6.01
C GLY A 123 8.10 -0.98 5.82
N PRO A 124 9.42 -1.19 5.75
CA PRO A 124 10.05 -2.50 5.63
C PRO A 124 10.38 -3.20 6.96
N PHE A 125 10.18 -2.55 8.11
CA PHE A 125 10.62 -3.06 9.42
C PHE A 125 9.57 -2.98 10.54
N GLU A 126 8.31 -2.63 10.23
CA GLU A 126 7.26 -2.41 11.23
C GLU A 126 6.09 -3.38 11.07
N GLU A 127 5.52 -3.84 12.19
CA GLU A 127 4.23 -4.53 12.25
C GLU A 127 3.09 -3.50 12.19
N SER A 128 2.12 -3.68 11.29
CA SER A 128 1.11 -2.66 10.96
C SER A 128 -0.03 -2.50 11.98
N GLY A 129 -0.21 -3.47 12.88
CA GLY A 129 -1.44 -3.57 13.68
C GLY A 129 -2.72 -3.76 12.85
N LEU A 130 -2.59 -4.03 11.54
CA LEU A 130 -3.69 -4.16 10.57
C LEU A 130 -4.77 -5.13 11.05
N LEU A 131 -4.37 -6.33 11.46
CA LEU A 131 -5.30 -7.36 11.90
C LEU A 131 -6.09 -6.97 13.15
N SER A 132 -5.49 -6.18 14.06
CA SER A 132 -6.20 -5.69 15.24
C SER A 132 -7.35 -4.74 14.84
N LYS A 133 -7.11 -3.90 13.84
CA LYS A 133 -8.11 -2.94 13.34
C LYS A 133 -9.16 -3.58 12.47
N CYS A 134 -8.79 -4.55 11.65
CA CYS A 134 -9.77 -5.37 10.95
C CYS A 134 -10.67 -6.10 11.95
N ASN A 135 -10.14 -6.60 13.07
CA ASN A 135 -10.96 -7.18 14.13
C ASN A 135 -11.88 -6.17 14.82
N GLU A 136 -11.48 -4.91 14.95
CA GLU A 136 -12.30 -3.87 15.58
C GLU A 136 -13.42 -3.37 14.64
N PHE A 137 -13.08 -3.01 13.40
CA PHE A 137 -13.96 -2.29 12.49
C PHE A 137 -14.57 -3.16 11.38
N ALA A 138 -13.95 -4.30 11.06
CA ALA A 138 -14.33 -5.17 9.94
C ALA A 138 -14.45 -6.65 10.36
N SER A 139 -14.83 -6.94 11.61
CA SER A 139 -14.89 -8.30 12.18
C SER A 139 -15.78 -9.30 11.42
N SER A 140 -16.72 -8.79 10.61
CA SER A 140 -17.60 -9.60 9.76
C SER A 140 -17.08 -9.79 8.33
N TYR A 141 -15.88 -9.28 8.02
CA TYR A 141 -15.26 -9.32 6.70
C TYR A 141 -13.86 -9.93 6.75
N TYR A 142 -13.38 -10.38 5.60
CA TYR A 142 -12.08 -11.04 5.44
C TYR A 142 -11.17 -10.26 4.49
N LEU A 143 -9.91 -10.11 4.86
CA LEU A 143 -8.80 -9.88 3.94
C LEU A 143 -8.38 -11.21 3.33
N PHE A 144 -7.97 -11.21 2.05
CA PHE A 144 -7.46 -12.41 1.39
C PHE A 144 -6.00 -12.25 0.95
N GLY A 145 -5.13 -13.12 1.48
CA GLY A 145 -3.69 -13.11 1.24
C GLY A 145 -3.17 -14.33 0.49
N ASP A 146 -1.87 -14.27 0.19
CA ASP A 146 -1.13 -15.42 -0.34
C ASP A 146 -1.07 -16.59 0.68
N PRO A 147 -0.74 -17.82 0.24
CA PRO A 147 -0.72 -18.98 1.12
C PRO A 147 0.26 -18.87 2.31
N THR A 148 1.24 -17.96 2.25
CA THR A 148 2.24 -17.75 3.33
C THR A 148 1.68 -16.93 4.49
N TYR A 149 0.53 -16.26 4.30
CA TYR A 149 -0.15 -15.53 5.37
C TYR A 149 -0.87 -16.47 6.34
N PRO A 150 -0.78 -16.21 7.66
CA PRO A 150 -1.51 -16.97 8.67
C PRO A 150 -3.00 -16.70 8.59
N VAL A 151 -3.80 -17.77 8.70
CA VAL A 151 -5.27 -17.67 8.77
C VAL A 151 -5.70 -17.18 10.15
N SER A 152 -6.64 -16.23 10.20
CA SER A 152 -7.23 -15.69 11.42
C SER A 152 -8.72 -15.38 11.23
N SER A 153 -9.38 -14.79 12.24
CA SER A 153 -10.78 -14.36 12.18
C SER A 153 -11.08 -13.36 11.06
N VAL A 154 -10.07 -12.60 10.61
CA VAL A 154 -10.22 -11.51 9.63
C VAL A 154 -9.27 -11.60 8.44
N LEU A 155 -8.40 -12.62 8.39
CA LEU A 155 -7.47 -12.86 7.29
C LEU A 155 -7.55 -14.32 6.85
N LEU A 156 -7.87 -14.55 5.58
CA LEU A 156 -7.87 -15.86 4.95
C LEU A 156 -6.74 -15.94 3.91
N SER A 157 -6.25 -17.14 3.66
CA SER A 157 -5.24 -17.39 2.64
C SER A 157 -5.64 -18.57 1.75
N SER A 158 -4.90 -18.73 0.64
CA SER A 158 -5.08 -19.88 -0.24
C SER A 158 -4.64 -21.17 0.45
N PHE A 159 -5.30 -22.29 0.13
CA PHE A 159 -4.88 -23.60 0.62
C PHE A 159 -3.52 -24.00 0.02
N ASP A 160 -2.57 -24.47 0.85
CA ASP A 160 -1.21 -24.85 0.45
C ASP A 160 -0.88 -26.34 0.67
N ASN A 161 -1.89 -27.16 1.01
CA ASN A 161 -1.74 -28.59 1.24
C ASN A 161 -1.20 -29.33 -0.01
N SER A 162 -0.35 -30.33 0.20
CA SER A 162 0.28 -31.12 -0.87
C SER A 162 -0.72 -31.84 -1.79
N THR A 163 -1.91 -32.17 -1.26
CA THR A 163 -3.01 -32.78 -2.04
C THR A 163 -4.28 -31.97 -1.83
N LEU A 164 -4.55 -31.05 -2.76
CA LEU A 164 -5.78 -30.25 -2.75
C LEU A 164 -6.97 -31.06 -3.30
N THR A 165 -8.08 -31.00 -2.58
CA THR A 165 -9.40 -31.45 -3.02
C THR A 165 -9.86 -30.66 -4.25
N LYS A 166 -10.92 -31.14 -4.93
CA LYS A 166 -11.47 -30.44 -6.11
C LYS A 166 -12.02 -29.07 -5.71
N GLU A 167 -12.65 -29.00 -4.55
CA GLU A 167 -13.27 -27.82 -3.98
C GLU A 167 -12.20 -26.77 -3.62
N GLU A 168 -11.10 -27.17 -2.95
CA GLU A 168 -9.98 -26.27 -2.64
C GLU A 168 -9.29 -25.75 -3.90
N LYS A 169 -9.16 -26.58 -4.95
CA LYS A 169 -8.62 -26.13 -6.25
C LYS A 169 -9.51 -25.08 -6.90
N ILE A 170 -10.83 -25.26 -6.85
CA ILE A 170 -11.79 -24.28 -7.37
C ILE A 170 -11.72 -22.99 -6.55
N PHE A 171 -11.62 -23.09 -5.22
CA PHE A 171 -11.46 -21.95 -4.33
C PHE A 171 -10.19 -21.17 -4.65
N ASN A 172 -9.03 -21.82 -4.62
CA ASN A 172 -7.75 -21.17 -4.90
C ASN A 172 -7.76 -20.51 -6.28
N LYS A 173 -8.27 -21.18 -7.31
CA LYS A 173 -8.34 -20.62 -8.68
C LYS A 173 -9.20 -19.36 -8.76
N ARG A 174 -10.38 -19.35 -8.12
CA ARG A 174 -11.29 -18.20 -8.16
C ARG A 174 -10.75 -17.02 -7.36
N MET A 175 -10.17 -17.29 -6.20
CA MET A 175 -9.57 -16.26 -5.36
C MET A 175 -8.27 -15.71 -5.98
N SER A 176 -7.41 -16.57 -6.54
CA SER A 176 -6.16 -16.15 -7.20
C SER A 176 -6.43 -15.28 -8.43
N SER A 177 -7.45 -15.61 -9.24
CA SER A 177 -7.84 -14.78 -10.38
C SER A 177 -8.23 -13.36 -9.98
N CYS A 178 -8.88 -13.17 -8.82
CA CYS A 178 -9.21 -11.84 -8.32
C CYS A 178 -7.96 -11.12 -7.77
N ARG A 179 -7.05 -11.86 -7.15
CA ARG A 179 -5.79 -11.35 -6.61
C ARG A 179 -4.77 -10.96 -7.69
N GLU A 180 -4.71 -11.66 -8.83
CA GLU A 180 -3.81 -11.30 -9.94
C GLU A 180 -4.06 -9.86 -10.44
N ALA A 181 -5.32 -9.41 -10.45
CA ALA A 181 -5.69 -8.05 -10.82
C ALA A 181 -5.10 -6.99 -9.86
N VAL A 182 -4.75 -7.37 -8.64
CA VAL A 182 -4.18 -6.51 -7.61
C VAL A 182 -2.67 -6.31 -7.82
N GLU A 183 -1.96 -7.35 -8.25
CA GLU A 183 -0.50 -7.35 -8.52
C GLU A 183 -0.07 -6.31 -9.56
N TRP A 184 -0.97 -5.92 -10.46
CA TRP A 184 -0.70 -4.96 -11.54
C TRP A 184 -0.33 -3.55 -11.04
N GLY A 185 -0.77 -3.17 -9.82
CA GLY A 185 -0.43 -1.87 -9.22
C GLY A 185 0.92 -1.81 -8.51
N PHE A 186 1.59 -2.96 -8.32
CA PHE A 186 2.78 -3.08 -7.48
C PHE A 186 4.10 -3.07 -8.28
N ARG A 187 4.23 -2.35 -9.41
CA ARG A 187 5.49 -2.31 -10.21
C ARG A 187 6.18 -0.93 -10.15
N ILE A 188 7.23 -0.78 -9.32
CA ILE A 188 8.00 0.49 -9.15
C ILE A 188 9.51 0.18 -8.91
N TYR A 189 10.43 0.94 -9.53
CA TYR A 189 11.90 0.73 -9.58
C TYR A 189 12.74 1.78 -8.76
N HIS A 190 14.07 1.53 -8.66
CA HIS A 190 15.08 1.87 -7.61
C HIS A 190 15.48 3.34 -7.26
N SER A 191 16.14 3.46 -6.08
CA SER A 191 16.76 4.58 -5.29
C SER A 191 15.94 4.94 -4.03
N PRO A 192 16.42 5.74 -3.02
CA PRO A 192 16.11 5.61 -1.57
C PRO A 192 14.80 4.88 -1.25
N ILE A 193 14.93 3.54 -1.17
CA ILE A 193 13.89 2.63 -1.64
C ILE A 193 12.62 2.70 -0.80
N GLY A 194 12.74 3.00 0.50
CA GLY A 194 11.55 3.14 1.34
C GLY A 194 10.76 4.40 1.11
N LEU A 195 11.42 5.57 1.08
CA LEU A 195 10.73 6.83 0.83
C LEU A 195 10.18 6.88 -0.61
N GLN A 196 10.95 6.39 -1.58
CA GLN A 196 10.51 6.32 -2.96
C GLN A 196 9.33 5.41 -3.15
N TYR A 197 9.34 4.22 -2.54
CA TYR A 197 8.23 3.30 -2.69
C TYR A 197 6.94 3.87 -2.08
N ARG A 198 7.02 4.49 -0.91
CA ARG A 198 5.90 5.19 -0.26
C ARG A 198 5.34 6.33 -1.13
N VAL A 199 6.20 7.23 -1.58
CA VAL A 199 5.79 8.34 -2.46
C VAL A 199 5.22 7.82 -3.77
N ALA A 200 5.83 6.79 -4.35
CA ALA A 200 5.37 6.23 -5.60
C ALA A 200 4.00 5.55 -5.45
N THR A 201 3.68 4.93 -4.31
CA THR A 201 2.32 4.46 -4.00
C THR A 201 1.31 5.61 -3.99
N ILE A 202 1.62 6.75 -3.37
CA ILE A 202 0.75 7.94 -3.39
C ILE A 202 0.53 8.41 -4.83
N LEU A 203 1.59 8.49 -5.62
CA LEU A 203 1.51 8.91 -7.03
C LEU A 203 0.73 7.90 -7.89
N THR A 204 0.85 6.61 -7.62
CA THR A 204 0.06 5.55 -8.27
C THR A 204 -1.43 5.72 -7.95
N ASN A 205 -1.79 5.97 -6.69
CA ASN A 205 -3.18 6.22 -6.30
C ASN A 205 -3.73 7.51 -6.95
N ILE A 206 -2.93 8.58 -7.03
CA ILE A 206 -3.29 9.81 -7.78
C ILE A 206 -3.56 9.48 -9.26
N HIS A 207 -2.70 8.68 -9.88
CA HIS A 207 -2.90 8.23 -11.25
C HIS A 207 -4.19 7.43 -11.39
N VAL A 208 -4.50 6.51 -10.47
CA VAL A 208 -5.76 5.77 -10.44
C VAL A 208 -6.97 6.70 -10.32
N CYS A 209 -6.92 7.71 -9.44
CA CYS A 209 -8.01 8.69 -9.31
C CYS A 209 -8.25 9.49 -10.59
N LEU A 210 -7.20 9.77 -11.36
CA LEU A 210 -7.27 10.58 -12.58
C LEU A 210 -7.66 9.78 -13.82
N TYR A 211 -7.16 8.55 -13.95
CA TYR A 211 -7.20 7.78 -15.20
C TYR A 211 -7.78 6.37 -15.03
N GLY A 212 -8.01 5.93 -13.79
CA GLY A 212 -8.32 4.55 -13.46
C GLY A 212 -7.08 3.64 -13.52
N CYS A 213 -7.32 2.35 -13.29
CA CYS A 213 -6.35 1.29 -13.51
C CYS A 213 -7.07 -0.03 -13.85
N GLU A 214 -6.32 -1.03 -14.25
CA GLU A 214 -6.85 -2.34 -14.63
C GLU A 214 -7.64 -3.02 -13.51
N THR A 215 -7.24 -2.83 -12.24
CA THR A 215 -8.02 -3.32 -11.08
C THR A 215 -9.42 -2.72 -11.04
N TYR A 216 -9.53 -1.39 -11.14
CA TYR A 216 -10.82 -0.70 -11.24
C TYR A 216 -11.65 -1.23 -12.42
N PHE A 217 -11.07 -1.34 -13.62
CA PHE A 217 -11.80 -1.83 -14.80
C PHE A 217 -12.24 -3.29 -14.61
N TYR A 218 -11.39 -4.11 -13.99
CA TYR A 218 -11.69 -5.51 -13.71
C TYR A 218 -12.86 -5.64 -12.75
N PHE A 219 -12.86 -4.93 -11.61
CA PHE A 219 -13.94 -5.00 -10.63
C PHE A 219 -15.15 -4.11 -10.96
N ASN A 220 -15.01 -3.20 -11.92
CA ASN A 220 -15.98 -2.15 -12.24
C ASN A 220 -16.37 -1.33 -11.00
N CYS A 221 -15.35 -0.83 -10.29
CA CYS A 221 -15.50 -0.07 -9.04
C CYS A 221 -14.74 1.27 -9.13
N CYS A 222 -15.44 2.39 -9.32
CA CYS A 222 -14.77 3.67 -9.57
C CYS A 222 -13.96 4.14 -8.35
N PRO A 223 -12.72 4.63 -8.53
CA PRO A 223 -11.98 5.30 -7.48
C PRO A 223 -12.63 6.65 -7.11
N PRO A 224 -12.32 7.19 -5.93
CA PRO A 224 -12.70 8.55 -5.58
C PRO A 224 -12.08 9.57 -6.54
N SER A 225 -12.67 10.77 -6.60
CA SER A 225 -12.03 11.91 -7.28
C SER A 225 -10.70 12.26 -6.62
N LEU A 226 -9.77 12.83 -7.39
CA LEU A 226 -8.48 13.30 -6.87
C LEU A 226 -8.61 14.25 -5.67
N GLU A 227 -9.60 15.15 -5.69
CA GLU A 227 -9.84 16.11 -4.59
C GLU A 227 -10.21 15.38 -3.29
N ASN A 228 -11.16 14.45 -3.35
CA ASN A 228 -11.53 13.61 -2.21
C ASN A 228 -10.37 12.76 -1.72
N TYR A 229 -9.56 12.18 -2.62
CA TYR A 229 -8.40 11.36 -2.24
C TYR A 229 -7.32 12.16 -1.51
N LEU A 230 -7.01 13.39 -1.96
CA LEU A 230 -5.98 14.24 -1.35
C LEU A 230 -6.48 15.07 -0.17
N LYS A 231 -7.76 14.94 0.21
CA LYS A 231 -8.38 15.71 1.28
C LYS A 231 -7.69 15.39 2.61
N LYS A 232 -7.15 16.42 3.25
CA LYS A 232 -6.54 16.27 4.58
C LYS A 232 -7.64 16.08 5.64
N PRO A 233 -7.39 15.26 6.68
CA PRO A 233 -8.33 15.11 7.77
C PRO A 233 -8.53 16.45 8.50
N ASP A 234 -9.77 16.75 8.87
CA ASP A 234 -10.08 17.93 9.68
C ASP A 234 -9.47 17.74 11.07
N VAL A 235 -8.48 18.56 11.41
CA VAL A 235 -7.72 18.50 12.68
C VAL A 235 -8.60 18.81 13.92
N ASN A 236 -9.87 19.20 13.72
CA ASN A 236 -10.76 19.71 14.76
C ASN A 236 -11.84 18.72 15.25
N SER A 237 -11.88 17.46 14.78
CA SER A 237 -12.90 16.48 15.20
C SER A 237 -12.47 15.56 16.35
N THR A 238 -11.24 15.67 16.86
CA THR A 238 -10.73 14.84 17.97
C THR A 238 -11.16 15.29 19.38
N THR A 239 -12.21 16.11 19.49
CA THR A 239 -12.87 16.36 20.79
C THR A 239 -14.38 16.29 20.64
N LYS A 240 -14.94 15.16 21.14
CA LYS A 240 -16.35 14.79 21.42
C LYS A 240 -16.56 13.36 20.91
N ASP A 241 -16.80 12.32 21.69
CA ASP A 241 -17.02 12.12 23.13
C ASP A 241 -16.51 10.71 23.48
#